data_AF-A0A957T8C9-F1
#
_entry.id   AF-A0A957T8C9-F1
#
_cell.length_a   1.000
_cell.length_b   1.000
_cell.length_c   1.000
_cell.angle_alpha   90.00
_cell.angle_beta   90.00
_cell.angle_gamma   90.00
#
_symmetry.space_group_name_H-M   'P 1'
#
loop_
_entity.id
_entity.type
_entity.pdbx_description
1 polymer ?
#
loop_
_entity_poly.entity_id
_entity_poly.type
_entity_poly.pdbx_seq_one_letter_code
_entity_poly.pdbx_strand_id
1 'polypeptide(L)'
;VDEDLLRELRHHLTIVYFGVSEDAYAHLLQEYIARPRPVLWQGIYHSNGDESPETTLARCYPRLIAHRTRLYETWCDVKLDYHVHRRPGLTVEAFLEQVKIGTP
;
A
#
# COMPACT_ATOMS: atom_id res chain seq x y z
N VAL A 1 10.78 -14.18 -0.60
CA VAL A 1 9.76 -14.64 -1.56
C VAL A 1 10.50 -15.45 -2.60
N ASP A 2 9.93 -16.56 -3.08
CA ASP A 2 10.54 -17.35 -4.14
C ASP A 2 10.64 -16.49 -5.41
N GLU A 3 11.86 -16.26 -5.89
CA GLU A 3 12.13 -15.39 -7.04
C GLU A 3 11.66 -16.01 -8.36
N ASP A 4 11.66 -17.34 -8.46
CA ASP A 4 11.21 -18.03 -9.67
C ASP A 4 9.69 -17.96 -9.80
N LEU A 5 8.98 -18.11 -8.67
CA LEU A 5 7.53 -17.90 -8.63
C LEU A 5 7.16 -16.44 -8.99
N LEU A 6 7.88 -15.46 -8.44
CA LEU A 6 7.62 -14.05 -8.78
C LEU A 6 7.89 -13.76 -10.25
N ARG A 7 8.93 -14.36 -10.83
CA ARG A 7 9.24 -14.23 -12.26
C ARG A 7 8.12 -14.80 -13.12
N GLU A 8 7.61 -15.99 -12.77
CA GLU A 8 6.50 -16.61 -13.48
C GLU A 8 5.22 -15.77 -13.37
N LEU A 9 4.90 -15.26 -12.17
CA LEU A 9 3.74 -14.40 -11.97
C LEU A 9 3.82 -13.12 -12.83
N ARG A 10 4.99 -12.50 -12.91
CA ARG A 10 5.23 -11.32 -13.77
C ARG A 10 5.14 -11.60 -15.26
N HIS A 11 5.30 -12.85 -15.68
CA HIS A 11 5.11 -13.24 -17.09
C HIS A 11 3.63 -13.29 -17.47
N HIS A 12 2.75 -13.68 -16.53
CA HIS A 12 1.32 -13.90 -16.79
C HIS A 12 0.41 -12.79 -16.27
N LEU A 13 0.91 -11.89 -15.42
CA LEU A 13 0.12 -10.89 -14.72
C LEU A 13 0.81 -9.53 -14.71
N THR A 14 0.01 -8.48 -14.66
CA THR A 14 0.46 -7.13 -14.30
C THR A 14 0.20 -6.88 -12.82
N ILE A 15 1.26 -6.59 -12.07
CA ILE A 15 1.17 -6.22 -10.65
C ILE A 15 1.01 -4.71 -10.56
N VAL A 16 -0.21 -4.27 -10.23
CA VAL A 16 -0.54 -2.85 -10.05
C VAL A 16 -0.50 -2.48 -8.58
N TYR A 17 0.33 -1.50 -8.22
CA TYR A 17 0.34 -0.91 -6.88
C TYR A 17 -0.44 0.40 -6.84
N PHE A 18 -1.48 0.45 -6.00
CA PHE A 18 -2.20 1.69 -5.68
C PHE A 18 -1.45 2.46 -4.59
N GLY A 19 -0.71 3.49 -5.01
CA GLY A 19 0.12 4.30 -4.13
C GLY A 19 -0.68 5.01 -3.04
N VAL A 20 0.01 5.36 -1.96
CA VAL A 20 -0.53 6.21 -0.89
C VAL A 20 0.31 7.48 -0.85
N SER A 21 -0.33 8.65 -0.82
CA SER A 21 0.34 9.93 -0.64
C SER A 21 0.58 10.24 0.84
N GLU A 22 1.57 11.06 1.14
CA GLU A 22 1.92 11.41 2.53
C GLU A 22 0.79 12.16 3.24
N ASP A 23 0.06 13.02 2.54
CA ASP A 23 -1.10 13.76 3.05
C ASP A 23 -2.29 12.83 3.39
N ALA A 24 -2.35 11.64 2.78
CA ALA A 24 -3.38 10.64 3.08
C ALA A 24 -3.11 9.84 4.37
N TYR A 25 -1.89 9.85 4.91
CA TYR A 25 -1.52 9.01 6.06
C TYR A 25 -2.35 9.33 7.30
N ALA A 26 -2.56 10.62 7.59
CA ALA A 26 -3.36 11.04 8.72
C ALA A 26 -4.80 10.50 8.61
N HIS A 27 -5.40 10.61 7.42
CA HIS A 27 -6.75 10.09 7.18
C HIS A 27 -6.82 8.56 7.33
N LEU A 28 -5.88 7.83 6.75
CA LEU A 28 -5.81 6.37 6.87
C LEU A 28 -5.62 5.90 8.32
N LEU A 29 -4.82 6.62 9.10
CA LEU A 29 -4.64 6.34 10.52
C LEU A 29 -5.95 6.57 11.29
N GLN A 30 -6.63 7.69 11.04
CA GLN A 30 -7.92 7.99 11.68
C GLN A 30 -8.97 6.93 11.33
N GLU A 31 -9.06 6.52 10.06
CA GLU A 31 -9.96 5.45 9.63
C GLU A 31 -9.63 4.13 10.34
N TYR A 32 -8.34 3.79 10.44
CA TYR A 32 -7.89 2.58 11.12
C TYR A 32 -8.21 2.59 12.62
N ILE A 33 -7.98 3.71 13.32
CA ILE A 33 -8.32 3.85 14.74
C ILE A 33 -9.83 3.74 14.96
N ALA A 34 -10.62 4.40 14.10
CA ALA A 34 -12.08 4.37 14.21
C ALA A 34 -12.67 2.99 13.91
N ARG A 35 -12.04 2.23 13.00
CA ARG A 35 -12.48 0.90 12.56
C ARG A 35 -11.28 -0.02 12.37
N PRO A 36 -10.72 -0.57 13.47
CA PRO A 36 -9.54 -1.39 13.40
C PRO A 36 -9.83 -2.66 12.58
N ARG A 37 -9.01 -2.86 11.55
CA ARG A 37 -9.05 -4.09 10.75
C ARG A 37 -7.86 -4.97 11.16
N PRO A 38 -7.98 -6.30 11.13
CA PRO A 38 -6.83 -7.17 11.35
C PRO A 38 -5.69 -6.82 10.39
N VAL A 39 -4.50 -6.59 10.93
CA VAL A 39 -3.31 -6.19 10.18
C VAL A 39 -2.13 -7.05 10.60
N LEU A 40 -1.40 -7.56 9.61
CA LEU A 40 -0.10 -8.17 9.82
C LEU A 40 0.95 -7.06 9.96
N TRP A 41 1.48 -6.94 11.18
CA TRP A 41 2.46 -5.93 11.55
C TRP A 41 3.91 -6.33 11.28
N GLN A 42 4.20 -7.64 11.16
CA GLN A 42 5.55 -8.17 10.87
C GLN A 42 6.67 -7.51 11.71
N GLY A 43 6.47 -7.38 13.02
CA GLY A 43 7.44 -6.79 13.95
C GLY A 43 7.52 -5.25 13.94
N ILE A 44 6.69 -4.56 13.16
CA ILE A 44 6.67 -3.08 13.11
C ILE A 44 5.92 -2.48 14.30
N TYR A 45 4.93 -3.20 14.84
CA TYR A 45 4.24 -2.80 16.06
C TYR A 45 5.09 -3.15 17.27
N HIS A 46 5.44 -2.14 18.07
CA HIS A 46 6.11 -2.29 19.34
C HIS A 46 5.66 -1.18 20.27
N SER A 47 5.35 -1.48 21.53
CA SER A 47 5.10 -0.47 22.56
C SER A 47 6.42 -0.09 23.23
N ASN A 48 6.60 1.20 23.55
CA ASN A 48 7.78 1.69 24.28
C ASN A 48 7.61 1.61 25.82
N GLY A 49 6.77 0.71 26.31
CA GLY A 49 6.49 0.56 27.74
C GLY A 49 5.21 1.31 28.11
N ASP A 50 5.33 2.56 28.56
CA ASP A 50 4.22 3.35 29.13
C ASP A 50 3.30 4.00 28.08
N GLU A 51 3.51 3.74 26.79
CA GLU A 51 2.64 4.26 25.74
C GLU A 51 1.27 3.56 25.75
N SER A 52 0.19 4.33 25.63
CA SER A 52 -1.12 3.75 25.41
C SER A 52 -1.16 2.99 24.06
N PRO A 53 -2.07 2.01 23.90
CA PRO A 53 -2.25 1.31 22.63
C PRO A 53 -2.48 2.27 21.45
N GLU A 54 -3.23 3.35 21.66
CA GLU A 54 -3.55 4.38 20.66
C GLU A 54 -2.31 5.18 20.28
N THR A 55 -1.52 5.63 21.26
CA THR A 55 -0.25 6.32 21.01
C THR A 55 0.74 5.43 20.28
N THR A 56 0.84 4.16 20.70
CA THR A 56 1.67 3.15 20.05
C THR A 56 1.24 2.95 18.60
N LEU A 57 -0.07 2.84 18.35
CA LEU A 57 -0.65 2.71 17.02
C LEU A 57 -0.33 3.91 16.13
N ALA A 58 -0.54 5.12 16.62
CA ALA A 58 -0.27 6.35 15.88
C ALA A 58 1.21 6.47 15.46
N ARG A 59 2.13 5.99 16.29
CA ARG A 59 3.57 5.96 15.98
C ARG A 59 3.95 4.83 15.02
N CYS A 60 3.40 3.63 15.20
CA CYS A 60 3.77 2.45 14.42
C CYS A 60 3.10 2.40 13.03
N TYR A 61 1.89 2.94 12.89
CA TYR A 61 1.12 2.84 11.64
C TYR A 61 1.80 3.53 10.45
N PRO A 62 2.34 4.76 10.55
CA PRO A 62 3.09 5.37 9.44
C PRO A 62 4.30 4.54 9.01
N ARG A 63 4.98 3.88 9.97
CA ARG A 63 6.11 2.98 9.68
C ARG A 63 5.66 1.74 8.93
N LEU A 64 4.48 1.20 9.25
CA LEU A 64 3.87 0.09 8.54
C LEU A 64 3.58 0.47 7.08
N ILE A 65 2.95 1.64 6.87
CA ILE A 65 2.65 2.12 5.52
C ILE A 65 3.94 2.34 4.73
N ALA A 66 4.95 3.01 5.31
CA ALA A 66 6.23 3.23 4.65
C ALA A 66 6.96 1.93 4.29
N HIS A 67 6.94 0.94 5.17
CA HIS A 67 7.52 -0.38 4.89
C HIS A 67 6.80 -1.07 3.73
N ARG A 68 5.47 -1.08 3.74
CA ARG A 68 4.65 -1.66 2.67
C ARG A 68 4.83 -0.94 1.34
N THR A 69 4.88 0.39 1.35
CA THR A 69 5.15 1.19 0.14
C THR A 69 6.44 0.74 -0.54
N ARG A 70 7.56 0.65 0.21
CA ARG A 70 8.84 0.19 -0.36
C ARG A 70 8.77 -1.24 -0.90
N LEU A 71 8.09 -2.13 -0.17
CA LEU A 71 7.94 -3.53 -0.56
C LEU A 71 7.12 -3.66 -1.85
N TYR A 72 5.99 -2.94 -1.94
CA TYR A 72 5.10 -2.98 -3.09
C TYR A 72 5.72 -2.29 -4.31
N GLU A 73 6.46 -1.20 -4.12
CA GLU A 73 7.23 -0.56 -5.20
C GLU A 73 8.31 -1.47 -5.77
N THR A 74 8.91 -2.33 -4.95
CA THR A 74 9.90 -3.32 -5.42
C THR A 74 9.24 -4.39 -6.31
N TRP A 75 7.95 -4.67 -6.10
CA TRP A 75 7.26 -5.78 -6.74
C TRP A 75 6.36 -5.37 -7.90
N CYS A 76 5.81 -4.16 -7.90
CA CYS A 76 4.87 -3.71 -8.91
C CYS A 76 5.53 -3.46 -10.26
N ASP A 77 4.76 -3.70 -11.32
CA ASP A 77 5.13 -3.31 -12.68
C ASP A 77 4.64 -1.89 -12.97
N VAL A 78 3.49 -1.50 -12.40
CA VAL A 78 2.93 -0.14 -12.48
C VAL A 78 2.51 0.33 -11.10
N LYS A 79 2.90 1.55 -10.76
CA LYS A 79 2.39 2.29 -9.59
C LYS A 79 1.41 3.36 -10.06
N LEU A 80 0.15 3.27 -9.61
CA LEU A 80 -0.81 4.36 -9.75
C LEU A 80 -0.65 5.36 -8.60
N ASP A 81 -0.57 6.64 -8.93
CA ASP A 81 -0.55 7.71 -7.94
C ASP A 81 -1.86 7.78 -7.14
N TYR A 82 -1.76 8.16 -5.86
CA TYR A 82 -2.89 8.23 -4.95
C TYR A 82 -4.02 9.14 -5.44
N HIS A 83 -3.69 10.34 -5.91
CA HIS A 83 -4.68 11.30 -6.36
C HIS A 83 -5.31 10.88 -7.69
N VAL A 84 -4.61 10.05 -8.46
CA VAL A 84 -5.13 9.51 -9.72
C VAL A 84 -6.14 8.40 -9.47
N HIS A 85 -5.82 7.39 -8.64
CA HIS A 85 -6.74 6.28 -8.38
C HIS A 85 -7.90 6.63 -7.44
N ARG A 86 -7.76 7.70 -6.63
CA ARG A 86 -8.87 8.27 -5.84
C ARG A 86 -9.66 9.35 -6.56
N ARG A 87 -9.31 9.69 -7.82
CA ARG A 87 -10.01 10.74 -8.56
C ARG A 87 -11.49 10.36 -8.78
N PRO A 88 -12.44 11.21 -8.38
CA PRO A 88 -13.85 10.98 -8.70
C PRO A 88 -14.04 10.87 -10.22
N GLY A 89 -14.78 9.84 -10.66
CA GLY A 89 -15.04 9.61 -12.07
C GLY A 89 -13.92 8.93 -12.86
N LEU A 90 -12.90 8.36 -12.19
CA LEU A 90 -11.99 7.42 -12.86
C LEU A 90 -12.80 6.21 -13.35
N THR A 91 -12.87 6.03 -14.68
CA THR A 91 -13.56 4.90 -15.29
C THR A 91 -12.64 3.68 -15.37
N VAL A 92 -13.23 2.51 -15.61
CA VAL A 92 -12.48 1.27 -15.81
C VAL A 92 -11.56 1.38 -17.03
N GLU A 93 -12.04 1.98 -18.11
CA GLU A 93 -11.26 2.17 -19.35
C GLU A 93 -10.05 3.07 -19.10
N ALA A 94 -10.26 4.20 -18.43
CA ALA A 94 -9.18 5.14 -18.07
C ALA A 94 -8.18 4.52 -17.09
N PHE A 95 -8.64 3.66 -16.18
CA PHE A 95 -7.75 2.87 -15.33
C PHE A 95 -6.92 1.89 -16.16
N LEU A 96 -7.56 1.10 -17.03
CA LEU A 96 -6.89 0.12 -17.89
C LEU A 96 -5.86 0.79 -18.80
N GLU A 97 -6.14 1.98 -19.33
CA GLU A 97 -5.16 2.76 -20.11
C GLU A 97 -3.91 3.14 -19.31
N GLN A 98 -4.04 3.43 -18.01
CA GLN A 98 -2.91 3.78 -17.16
C GLN A 98 -2.08 2.56 -16.74
N VAL A 99 -2.69 1.38 -16.65
CA VAL A 99 -2.00 0.14 -16.26
C VAL A 99 -1.57 -0.71 -17.44
N LYS A 100 -1.91 -0.32 -18.68
CA LYS A 100 -1.41 -0.95 -19.90
C LYS A 100 0.12 -0.82 -19.93
N ILE A 101 0.78 -1.91 -19.60
CA ILE A 101 2.17 -2.13 -19.97
C ILE A 101 2.14 -2.58 -21.43
N GLY A 102 2.97 -1.98 -22.28
CA GLY A 102 3.14 -2.49 -23.64
C GLY A 102 3.46 -3.98 -23.55
N THR A 103 2.57 -4.82 -24.07
CA THR A 103 2.88 -6.22 -24.29
C THR A 103 4.16 -6.25 -25.14
N PRO A 104 5.18 -7.05 -24.78
CA PRO A 104 6.33 -7.24 -25.67
C PRO A 104 5.88 -7.74 -27.06
#